data_AF-A0A3E2VT73-F1
#
_entry.id   AF-A0A3E2VT73-F1
#
_cell.length_a   1.000
_cell.length_b   1.000
_cell.length_c   1.000
_cell.angle_alpha   90.00
_cell.angle_beta   90.00
_cell.angle_gamma   90.00
#
_symmetry.space_group_name_H-M   'P 1'
#
loop_
_entity.id
_entity.type
_entity.pdbx_description
1 polymer ?
#
loop_
_entity_poly.entity_id
_entity_poly.type
_entity_poly.pdbx_seq_one_letter_code
_entity_poly.pdbx_strand_id
1 'polypeptide(L)'
;MEIGTIQQYGNILKAVSTDIGYQYSSGLKIKVEYKDNYLDGYAMTWHCAYDRNKKPVPLVYDSETMLITLRKECFINDGMIYIGGAAVRGDEIINLRPAEFAISCAVDHSLNDLPEEHGWLQEAEQLFKQIIHNEFELPLNDLMANTAEDLLKLKQDTRTELSGMEQDTTAKVDTLVQNAKTDFNSVKKATETAVNQLKVQAASQQTQVTNSINQSTMLRDDLIAKRDSGFFDGSDGALVPTGSGFFTLFKSGGHLKIRVVKGSSPPPLVHKNGHLYYRKVKEVN
;
A
#
# COMPACT_ATOMS: atom_id res chain seq x y z
N MET A 1 -58.85 23.31 32.86
CA MET A 1 -58.40 24.48 32.09
C MET A 1 -59.60 25.38 31.84
N GLU A 2 -59.51 26.68 32.15
CA GLU A 2 -60.55 27.67 31.83
C GLU A 2 -60.33 28.14 30.39
N ILE A 3 -61.39 28.10 29.57
CA ILE A 3 -61.28 28.32 28.12
C ILE A 3 -62.11 29.50 27.63
N GLY A 4 -62.94 30.08 28.50
CA GLY A 4 -63.85 31.15 28.15
C GLY A 4 -64.70 31.59 29.32
N THR A 5 -65.42 32.69 29.10
CA THR A 5 -66.26 33.33 30.12
C THR A 5 -67.64 33.66 29.54
N ILE A 6 -68.68 33.35 30.29
CA ILE A 6 -70.06 33.79 30.06
C ILE A 6 -70.38 34.89 31.06
N GLN A 7 -70.90 36.02 30.58
CA GLN A 7 -71.44 37.08 31.42
C GLN A 7 -72.97 37.04 31.37
N GLN A 8 -73.60 37.01 32.54
CA GLN A 8 -75.06 37.04 32.68
C GLN A 8 -75.54 38.48 32.96
N TYR A 9 -76.55 38.92 32.19
CA TYR A 9 -77.26 40.19 32.33
C TYR A 9 -78.77 39.95 32.21
N GLY A 10 -79.55 40.17 33.27
CA GLY A 10 -80.97 39.83 33.31
C GLY A 10 -81.22 38.37 32.91
N ASN A 11 -81.99 38.15 31.85
CA ASN A 11 -82.22 36.82 31.30
C ASN A 11 -81.32 36.47 30.09
N ILE A 12 -80.19 37.17 29.89
CA ILE A 12 -79.30 37.03 28.72
C ILE A 12 -77.93 36.54 29.16
N LEU A 13 -77.39 35.55 28.44
CA LEU A 13 -76.01 35.09 28.55
C LEU A 13 -75.21 35.58 27.35
N LYS A 14 -74.02 36.14 27.61
CA LYS A 14 -73.11 36.61 26.57
C LYS A 14 -71.73 35.99 26.71
N ALA A 15 -71.24 35.36 25.66
CA ALA A 15 -69.85 34.90 25.59
C ALA A 15 -68.90 36.10 25.46
N VAL A 16 -67.83 36.13 26.27
CA VAL A 16 -66.76 37.15 26.18
C VAL A 16 -65.81 36.82 25.02
N SER A 17 -65.47 35.54 24.87
CA SER A 17 -64.83 35.00 23.67
C SER A 17 -65.81 34.03 23.03
N THR A 18 -66.06 34.20 21.73
CA THR A 18 -66.94 33.32 20.97
C THR A 18 -66.19 32.15 20.36
N ASP A 19 -64.86 32.20 20.25
CA ASP A 19 -64.07 31.12 19.66
C ASP A 19 -63.49 30.25 20.77
N ILE A 20 -63.87 28.98 20.77
CA ILE A 20 -63.18 27.94 21.51
C ILE A 20 -62.22 27.33 20.51
N GLY A 21 -61.00 27.89 20.51
CA GLY A 21 -59.91 27.45 19.65
C GLY A 21 -59.51 25.99 19.91
N TYR A 22 -58.53 25.53 19.16
CA TYR A 22 -58.01 24.16 19.16
C TYR A 22 -57.65 23.66 20.58
N GLN A 23 -58.63 23.10 21.29
CA GLN A 23 -58.51 22.73 22.69
C GLN A 23 -59.21 21.40 22.90
N TYR A 24 -58.36 20.39 22.94
CA TYR A 24 -58.67 18.98 23.11
C TYR A 24 -59.19 18.69 24.52
N SER A 25 -60.06 17.68 24.63
CA SER A 25 -60.50 16.96 25.84
C SER A 25 -61.74 17.49 26.59
N SER A 26 -62.47 16.54 27.19
CA SER A 26 -63.55 16.80 28.16
C SER A 26 -63.02 17.41 29.45
N GLY A 27 -63.84 18.18 30.17
CA GLY A 27 -63.41 18.78 31.44
C GLY A 27 -62.86 20.20 31.31
N LEU A 28 -62.95 20.78 30.11
CA LEU A 28 -62.76 22.22 29.91
C LEU A 28 -63.82 23.00 30.67
N LYS A 29 -63.42 24.14 31.22
CA LYS A 29 -64.27 24.93 32.10
C LYS A 29 -64.56 26.30 31.50
N ILE A 30 -65.82 26.71 31.57
CA ILE A 30 -66.26 28.05 31.24
C ILE A 30 -66.66 28.76 32.53
N LYS A 31 -66.09 29.92 32.77
CA LYS A 31 -66.43 30.75 33.92
C LYS A 31 -67.73 31.52 33.69
N VAL A 32 -68.57 31.59 34.70
CA VAL A 32 -69.79 32.39 34.70
C VAL A 32 -69.57 33.62 35.58
N GLU A 33 -69.90 34.80 35.05
CA GLU A 33 -69.87 36.06 35.77
C GLU A 33 -71.27 36.67 35.78
N TYR A 34 -71.90 36.72 36.95
CA TYR A 34 -73.17 37.43 37.16
C TYR A 34 -72.87 38.92 37.25
N LYS A 35 -73.42 39.73 36.34
CA LYS A 35 -73.14 41.18 36.26
C LYS A 35 -74.23 42.02 36.92
N ASP A 36 -75.35 41.40 37.29
CA ASP A 36 -76.42 41.98 38.07
C ASP A 36 -76.97 40.98 39.09
N ASN A 37 -77.90 41.42 39.92
CA ASN A 37 -78.56 40.64 40.96
C ASN A 37 -79.90 40.03 40.51
N TYR A 38 -80.17 39.97 39.20
CA TYR A 38 -81.47 39.56 38.67
C TYR A 38 -81.81 38.10 39.03
N LEU A 39 -80.80 37.25 39.17
CA LEU A 39 -80.93 35.83 39.48
C LEU A 39 -80.56 35.48 40.94
N ASP A 40 -80.47 36.47 41.83
CA ASP A 40 -80.15 36.24 43.24
C ASP A 40 -81.21 35.35 43.91
N GLY A 41 -80.73 34.29 44.59
CA GLY A 41 -81.60 33.31 45.25
C GLY A 41 -82.21 32.25 44.32
N TYR A 42 -81.82 32.21 43.05
CA TYR A 42 -82.19 31.12 42.14
C TYR A 42 -81.10 30.04 42.08
N ALA A 43 -81.54 28.79 41.91
CA ALA A 43 -80.66 27.69 41.55
C ALA A 43 -80.50 27.63 40.02
N MET A 44 -79.27 27.49 39.55
CA MET A 44 -78.97 27.48 38.12
C MET A 44 -78.83 26.07 37.57
N THR A 45 -79.52 25.81 36.46
CA THR A 45 -79.31 24.62 35.62
C THR A 45 -78.67 25.05 34.30
N TRP A 46 -77.76 24.22 33.79
CA TRP A 46 -76.99 24.54 32.58
C TRP A 46 -77.06 23.41 31.58
N HIS A 47 -77.08 23.76 30.30
CA HIS A 47 -77.13 22.80 29.20
C HIS A 47 -76.40 23.33 27.97
N CYS A 48 -75.89 22.40 27.17
CA CYS A 48 -75.32 22.65 25.85
C CYS A 48 -76.24 22.06 24.78
N ALA A 49 -76.47 22.80 23.71
CA ALA A 49 -77.17 22.31 22.52
C ALA A 49 -76.45 22.74 21.25
N TYR A 50 -76.45 21.88 20.23
CA TYR A 50 -75.93 22.20 18.88
C TYR A 50 -77.00 22.77 17.97
N ASP A 51 -78.25 22.44 18.28
CA ASP A 51 -79.43 22.77 17.50
C ASP A 51 -80.60 22.80 18.49
N ARG A 52 -81.55 23.71 18.26
CA ARG A 52 -82.80 23.82 19.03
C ARG A 52 -83.63 22.53 18.98
N ASN A 53 -83.41 21.68 17.97
CA ASN A 53 -84.14 20.41 17.78
C ASN A 53 -83.47 19.18 18.42
N LYS A 54 -82.23 19.30 18.90
CA LYS A 54 -81.51 18.19 19.55
C LYS A 54 -81.71 18.23 21.07
N LYS A 55 -81.73 17.06 21.70
CA LYS A 55 -81.82 16.95 23.16
C LYS A 55 -80.62 17.68 23.80
N PRO A 56 -80.84 18.65 24.71
CA PRO A 56 -79.75 19.35 25.37
C PRO A 56 -78.90 18.41 26.23
N VAL A 57 -77.59 18.62 26.21
CA VAL A 57 -76.62 17.95 27.07
C VAL A 57 -76.56 18.71 28.41
N PRO A 58 -76.93 18.11 29.55
CA PRO A 58 -76.86 18.79 30.84
C PRO A 58 -75.39 19.02 31.24
N LEU A 59 -75.07 20.21 31.70
CA LEU A 59 -73.72 20.57 32.13
C LEU A 59 -73.61 20.60 33.65
N VAL A 60 -72.40 20.33 34.16
CA VAL A 60 -72.12 20.42 35.60
C VAL A 60 -71.66 21.83 35.90
N TYR A 61 -72.33 22.49 36.85
CA TYR A 61 -71.98 23.82 37.33
C TYR A 61 -71.55 23.75 38.79
N ASP A 62 -70.38 24.30 39.07
CA ASP A 62 -69.86 24.48 40.42
C ASP A 62 -70.14 25.93 40.85
N SER A 63 -71.02 26.09 41.84
CA SER A 63 -71.42 27.40 42.35
C SER A 63 -70.35 28.08 43.20
N GLU A 64 -69.38 27.33 43.76
CA GLU A 64 -68.29 27.91 44.55
C GLU A 64 -67.24 28.53 43.64
N THR A 65 -66.90 27.84 42.54
CA THR A 65 -65.92 28.33 41.56
C THR A 65 -66.54 29.11 40.41
N MET A 66 -67.86 29.09 40.29
CA MET A 66 -68.64 29.64 39.17
C MET A 66 -68.21 29.05 37.81
N LEU A 67 -67.80 27.78 37.78
CA LEU A 67 -67.31 27.12 36.58
C LEU A 67 -68.32 26.09 36.06
N ILE A 68 -68.64 26.18 34.78
CA ILE A 68 -69.36 25.14 34.03
C ILE A 68 -68.33 24.20 33.43
N THR A 69 -68.44 22.90 33.70
CA THR A 69 -67.58 21.88 33.09
C THR A 69 -68.24 21.33 31.82
N LEU A 70 -67.58 21.52 30.69
CA LEU A 70 -67.99 21.00 29.39
C LEU A 70 -67.74 19.50 29.32
N ARG A 71 -68.73 18.77 28.80
CA ARG A 71 -68.61 17.33 28.58
C ARG A 71 -68.11 17.03 27.18
N LYS A 72 -67.63 15.81 26.94
CA LYS A 72 -67.21 15.35 25.61
C LYS A 72 -68.31 15.53 24.56
N GLU A 73 -69.57 15.40 24.98
CA GLU A 73 -70.73 15.56 24.12
C GLU A 73 -70.91 17.00 23.62
N CYS A 74 -70.17 17.98 24.16
CA CYS A 74 -70.10 19.36 23.66
C CYS A 74 -69.14 19.53 22.48
N PHE A 75 -68.35 18.50 22.13
CA PHE A 75 -67.36 18.55 21.04
C PHE A 75 -67.61 17.50 19.94
N ILE A 76 -68.83 16.97 19.81
CA ILE A 76 -69.23 15.97 18.78
C ILE A 76 -69.18 16.53 17.36
N ASN A 77 -69.57 17.79 17.16
CA ASN A 77 -69.63 18.41 15.84
C ASN A 77 -68.83 19.71 15.82
N ASP A 78 -68.23 19.99 14.66
CA ASP A 78 -67.71 21.32 14.32
C ASP A 78 -68.85 22.34 14.25
N GLY A 79 -68.54 23.60 14.56
CA GLY A 79 -69.45 24.72 14.39
C GLY A 79 -70.01 25.26 15.70
N MET A 80 -71.20 25.87 15.62
CA MET A 80 -71.76 26.63 16.73
C MET A 80 -72.39 25.73 17.79
N ILE A 81 -72.06 26.00 19.06
CA ILE A 81 -72.73 25.47 20.24
C ILE A 81 -73.39 26.59 21.02
N TYR A 82 -74.51 26.26 21.65
CA TYR A 82 -75.31 27.16 22.48
C TYR A 82 -75.27 26.67 23.91
N ILE A 83 -74.74 27.49 24.81
CA ILE A 83 -74.72 27.21 26.25
C ILE A 83 -75.82 28.03 26.90
N GLY A 84 -76.88 27.34 27.30
CA GLY A 84 -78.06 27.91 27.91
C GLY A 84 -78.24 27.43 29.34
N GLY A 85 -79.18 28.04 30.03
CA GLY A 85 -79.55 27.65 31.38
C GLY A 85 -80.93 28.12 31.77
N ALA A 86 -81.41 27.58 32.88
CA ALA A 86 -82.63 28.05 33.51
C ALA A 86 -82.37 28.31 35.00
N ALA A 87 -82.90 29.42 35.49
CA ALA A 87 -82.90 29.78 36.89
C ALA A 87 -84.20 29.29 37.53
N VAL A 88 -84.10 28.55 38.63
CA VAL A 88 -85.23 27.89 39.30
C VAL A 88 -85.32 28.34 40.76
N ARG A 89 -86.50 28.75 41.20
CA ARG A 89 -86.79 29.10 42.59
C ARG A 89 -88.23 28.70 42.95
N GLY A 90 -88.38 27.61 43.68
CA GLY A 90 -89.70 27.01 43.89
C GLY A 90 -90.32 26.60 42.55
N ASP A 91 -91.52 27.09 42.26
CA ASP A 91 -92.24 26.84 41.00
C ASP A 91 -91.90 27.85 39.89
N GLU A 92 -91.08 28.87 40.17
CA GLU A 92 -90.67 29.88 39.20
C GLU A 92 -89.47 29.39 38.38
N ILE A 93 -89.60 29.42 37.04
CA ILE A 93 -88.55 29.04 36.10
C ILE A 93 -88.32 30.17 35.10
N ILE A 94 -87.10 30.71 35.09
CA ILE A 94 -86.66 31.72 34.11
C ILE A 94 -85.67 31.07 33.14
N ASN A 95 -86.07 30.94 31.88
CA ASN A 95 -85.18 30.47 30.81
C ASN A 95 -84.28 31.61 30.34
N LEU A 96 -82.97 31.35 30.32
CA LEU A 96 -81.98 32.31 29.84
C LEU A 96 -81.76 32.18 28.34
N ARG A 97 -81.52 33.31 27.67
CA ARG A 97 -81.05 33.32 26.28
C ARG A 97 -79.61 32.80 26.27
N PRO A 98 -79.29 31.78 25.44
CA PRO A 98 -78.00 31.10 25.50
C PRO A 98 -76.85 31.98 25.00
N ALA A 99 -75.65 31.69 25.49
CA ALA A 99 -74.40 32.19 24.94
C ALA A 99 -73.95 31.30 23.76
N GLU A 100 -73.40 31.94 22.73
CA GLU A 100 -72.96 31.27 21.50
C GLU A 100 -71.44 31.13 21.48
N PHE A 101 -70.96 29.93 21.14
CA PHE A 101 -69.55 29.62 20.97
C PHE A 101 -69.34 28.84 19.67
N ALA A 102 -68.25 29.12 18.96
CA ALA A 102 -67.79 28.39 17.80
C ALA A 102 -66.72 27.38 18.24
N ILE A 103 -66.87 26.13 17.79
CA ILE A 103 -65.85 25.09 17.88
C ILE A 103 -65.18 25.02 16.52
N SER A 104 -63.92 25.45 16.45
CA SER A 104 -63.19 25.50 15.18
C SER A 104 -62.74 24.11 14.70
N CYS A 105 -62.47 23.16 15.61
CA CYS A 105 -62.17 21.76 15.29
C CYS A 105 -62.64 20.79 16.39
N ALA A 106 -63.50 19.85 16.03
CA ALA A 106 -63.93 18.69 16.78
C ALA A 106 -63.00 17.51 16.47
N VAL A 107 -62.61 16.77 17.50
CA VAL A 107 -61.64 15.66 17.38
C VAL A 107 -62.38 14.35 17.53
N ASP A 108 -61.84 13.29 16.92
CA ASP A 108 -62.44 11.94 16.93
C ASP A 108 -62.64 11.41 18.36
N HIS A 109 -63.89 11.10 18.69
CA HIS A 109 -64.35 10.59 19.98
C HIS A 109 -63.99 9.12 20.23
N SER A 110 -63.39 8.45 19.25
CA SER A 110 -62.94 7.06 19.36
C SER A 110 -61.64 6.89 20.16
N LEU A 111 -60.91 7.98 20.42
CA LEU A 111 -59.63 7.97 21.12
C LEU A 111 -59.83 8.09 22.64
N ASN A 112 -59.35 7.08 23.39
CA ASN A 112 -59.35 7.09 24.86
C ASN A 112 -58.27 8.02 25.44
N ASP A 113 -57.16 8.16 24.71
CA ASP A 113 -56.02 9.01 25.05
C ASP A 113 -55.69 9.90 23.86
N LEU A 114 -55.19 11.09 24.15
CA LEU A 114 -54.82 12.08 23.14
C LEU A 114 -53.68 11.52 22.27
N PRO A 115 -53.74 11.66 20.92
CA PRO A 115 -52.54 11.48 20.12
C PRO A 115 -51.54 12.57 20.53
N GLU A 116 -50.30 12.18 20.83
CA GLU A 116 -49.22 13.12 21.12
C GLU A 116 -49.06 14.04 19.89
N GLU A 117 -49.13 15.36 20.09
CA GLU A 117 -48.72 16.31 19.07
C GLU A 117 -47.22 16.10 18.84
N HIS A 118 -46.85 15.46 17.72
CA HIS A 118 -45.56 15.74 17.14
C HIS A 118 -45.64 17.18 16.63
N GLY A 119 -45.02 18.11 17.35
CA GLY A 119 -44.93 19.48 16.87
C GLY A 119 -44.16 19.50 15.56
N TRP A 120 -44.50 20.41 14.66
CA TRP A 120 -43.80 20.61 13.37
C TRP A 120 -42.26 20.65 13.50
N LEU A 121 -41.75 21.11 14.65
CA LEU A 121 -40.33 21.11 14.99
C LEU A 121 -39.73 19.70 15.10
N GLN A 122 -40.44 18.75 15.71
CA GLN A 122 -39.99 17.37 15.89
C GLN A 122 -40.02 16.61 14.56
N GLU A 123 -41.04 16.85 13.74
CA GLU A 123 -41.13 16.30 12.38
C GLU A 123 -40.03 16.86 11.48
N ALA A 124 -39.79 18.17 11.56
CA ALA A 124 -38.66 18.81 10.88
C ALA A 124 -37.32 18.24 11.37
N GLU A 125 -37.13 18.05 12.68
CA GLU A 125 -35.90 17.48 13.24
C GLU A 125 -35.65 16.04 12.73
N GLN A 126 -36.69 15.21 12.67
CA GLN A 126 -36.60 13.86 12.11
C GLN A 126 -36.25 13.88 10.62
N LEU A 127 -36.90 14.76 9.85
CA LEU A 127 -36.58 14.94 8.43
C LEU A 127 -35.14 15.40 8.23
N PHE A 128 -34.67 16.37 9.01
CA PHE A 128 -33.28 16.83 8.94
C PHE A 128 -32.28 15.74 9.30
N LYS A 129 -32.55 14.91 10.32
CA LYS A 129 -31.70 13.76 10.65
C LYS A 129 -31.64 12.75 9.50
N GLN A 130 -32.78 12.46 8.86
CA GLN A 130 -32.82 11.57 7.71
C GLN A 130 -32.04 12.14 6.52
N ILE A 131 -32.17 13.44 6.23
CA ILE A 131 -31.43 14.10 5.16
C ILE A 131 -29.93 14.06 5.45
N ILE A 132 -29.50 14.39 6.68
CA ILE A 132 -28.08 14.35 7.07
C ILE A 132 -27.51 12.93 6.90
N HIS A 133 -28.24 11.93 7.39
CA HIS A 133 -27.81 10.54 7.29
C HIS A 133 -27.68 10.07 5.82
N ASN A 134 -28.71 10.33 5.01
CA ASN A 134 -28.80 9.81 3.66
C ASN A 134 -27.92 10.56 2.65
N GLU A 135 -27.88 11.88 2.73
CA GLU A 135 -27.22 12.72 1.72
C GLU A 135 -25.76 13.04 2.07
N PHE A 136 -25.35 12.85 3.34
CA PHE A 136 -24.00 13.20 3.79
C PHE A 136 -23.26 12.04 4.43
N GLU A 137 -23.81 11.42 5.48
CA GLU A 137 -23.09 10.37 6.21
C GLU A 137 -22.85 9.12 5.36
N LEU A 138 -23.89 8.60 4.67
CA LEU A 138 -23.76 7.43 3.81
C LEU A 138 -22.74 7.65 2.68
N PRO A 139 -22.82 8.71 1.85
CA PRO A 139 -21.83 8.96 0.80
C PRO A 139 -20.41 9.15 1.33
N LEU A 140 -20.24 9.80 2.49
CA LEU A 140 -18.92 9.99 3.10
C LEU A 140 -18.31 8.66 3.55
N ASN A 141 -19.11 7.79 4.16
CA ASN A 141 -18.67 6.47 4.57
C ASN A 141 -18.29 5.60 3.36
N ASP A 142 -19.07 5.63 2.28
CA ASP A 142 -18.75 4.93 1.04
C ASP A 142 -17.45 5.45 0.42
N LEU A 143 -17.26 6.77 0.40
CA LEU A 143 -16.01 7.37 -0.08
C LEU A 143 -14.81 6.91 0.76
N MET A 144 -14.92 6.93 2.09
CA MET A 144 -13.85 6.47 2.98
C MET A 144 -13.53 4.97 2.78
N ALA A 145 -14.56 4.13 2.63
CA ALA A 145 -14.39 2.70 2.38
C ALA A 145 -13.67 2.44 1.05
N ASN A 146 -14.12 3.07 -0.04
CA ASN A 146 -13.49 2.96 -1.35
C ASN A 146 -12.03 3.45 -1.33
N THR A 147 -11.77 4.57 -0.65
CA THR A 147 -10.40 5.11 -0.54
C THR A 147 -9.48 4.15 0.23
N ALA A 148 -9.99 3.48 1.26
CA ALA A 148 -9.23 2.49 2.01
C ALA A 148 -8.92 1.24 1.17
N GLU A 149 -9.87 0.78 0.36
CA GLU A 149 -9.69 -0.33 -0.57
C GLU A 149 -8.67 0.01 -1.67
N ASP A 150 -8.76 1.19 -2.26
CA ASP A 150 -7.80 1.68 -3.26
C ASP A 150 -6.38 1.79 -2.69
N LEU A 151 -6.23 2.30 -1.46
CA LEU A 151 -4.94 2.35 -0.76
C LEU A 151 -4.38 0.94 -0.49
N LEU A 152 -5.24 -0.02 -0.16
CA LEU A 152 -4.82 -1.41 0.06
C LEU A 152 -4.34 -2.04 -1.26
N LYS A 153 -5.08 -1.83 -2.35
CA LYS A 153 -4.75 -2.33 -3.68
C LYS A 153 -3.44 -1.73 -4.19
N LEU A 154 -3.25 -0.42 -4.05
CA LEU A 154 -2.00 0.26 -4.39
C LEU A 154 -0.80 -0.32 -3.63
N LYS A 155 -0.96 -0.63 -2.33
CA LYS A 155 0.10 -1.28 -1.54
C LYS A 155 0.42 -2.69 -2.03
N GLN A 156 -0.60 -3.47 -2.45
CA GLN A 156 -0.40 -4.81 -2.99
C GLN A 156 0.29 -4.78 -4.36
N ASP A 157 -0.13 -3.88 -5.24
CA ASP A 157 0.47 -3.70 -6.56
C ASP A 157 1.95 -3.29 -6.42
N THR A 158 2.23 -2.28 -5.59
CA THR A 158 3.61 -1.83 -5.29
C THR A 158 4.47 -2.97 -4.74
N ARG A 159 3.93 -3.80 -3.84
CA ARG A 159 4.66 -4.94 -3.28
C ARG A 159 4.97 -6.01 -4.34
N THR A 160 4.03 -6.23 -5.26
CA THR A 160 4.19 -7.21 -6.34
C THR A 160 5.25 -6.75 -7.34
N GLU A 161 5.24 -5.47 -7.72
CA GLU A 161 6.28 -4.87 -8.57
C GLU A 161 7.66 -4.98 -7.94
N LEU A 162 7.81 -4.61 -6.67
CA LEU A 162 9.09 -4.73 -5.94
C LEU A 162 9.59 -6.18 -5.89
N SER A 163 8.70 -7.14 -5.63
CA SER A 163 9.06 -8.56 -5.63
C SER A 163 9.50 -9.05 -7.01
N GLY A 164 8.88 -8.57 -8.09
CA GLY A 164 9.30 -8.86 -9.47
C GLY A 164 10.68 -8.28 -9.77
N MET A 165 10.93 -7.04 -9.36
CA MET A 165 12.24 -6.39 -9.52
C MET A 165 13.36 -7.12 -8.75
N GLU A 166 13.07 -7.62 -7.54
CA GLU A 166 14.01 -8.42 -6.76
C GLU A 166 14.35 -9.76 -7.44
N GLN A 167 13.34 -10.45 -7.99
CA GLN A 167 13.56 -11.70 -8.74
C GLN A 167 14.39 -11.46 -10.00
N ASP A 168 14.07 -10.43 -10.79
CA ASP A 168 14.82 -10.06 -11.99
C ASP A 168 16.28 -9.70 -11.65
N THR A 169 16.49 -8.97 -10.56
CA THR A 169 17.83 -8.61 -10.09
C THR A 169 18.60 -9.85 -9.67
N THR A 170 17.96 -10.76 -8.92
CA THR A 170 18.57 -12.03 -8.49
C THR A 170 18.96 -12.87 -9.69
N ALA A 171 18.09 -13.03 -10.69
CA ALA A 171 18.38 -13.79 -11.90
C ALA A 171 19.56 -13.19 -12.71
N LYS A 172 19.63 -11.85 -12.81
CA LYS A 172 20.76 -11.16 -13.44
C LYS A 172 22.07 -11.39 -12.68
N VAL A 173 22.05 -11.29 -11.34
CA VAL A 173 23.22 -11.56 -10.50
C VAL A 173 23.68 -13.00 -10.65
N ASP A 174 22.78 -13.97 -10.59
CA ASP A 174 23.10 -15.39 -10.79
C ASP A 174 23.75 -15.62 -12.16
N THR A 175 23.21 -14.99 -13.20
CA THR A 175 23.77 -15.08 -14.56
C THR A 175 25.20 -14.50 -14.62
N LEU A 176 25.43 -13.33 -14.02
CA LEU A 176 26.74 -12.70 -13.93
C LEU A 176 27.74 -13.58 -13.16
N VAL A 177 27.32 -14.19 -12.05
CA VAL A 177 28.15 -15.10 -11.26
C VAL A 177 28.51 -16.35 -12.05
N GLN A 178 27.57 -16.96 -12.79
CA GLN A 178 27.86 -18.12 -13.63
C GLN A 178 28.80 -17.79 -14.78
N ASN A 179 28.63 -16.63 -15.42
CA ASN A 179 29.53 -16.15 -16.47
C ASN A 179 30.93 -15.94 -15.90
N ALA A 180 31.07 -15.23 -14.77
CA ALA A 180 32.36 -15.00 -14.12
C ALA A 180 33.05 -16.32 -13.73
N LYS A 181 32.29 -17.31 -13.25
CA LYS A 181 32.82 -18.64 -12.92
C LYS A 181 33.31 -19.39 -14.17
N THR A 182 32.58 -19.26 -15.28
CA THR A 182 32.95 -19.86 -16.57
C THR A 182 34.23 -19.22 -17.12
N ASP A 183 34.32 -17.89 -17.09
CA ASP A 183 35.50 -17.14 -17.51
C ASP A 183 36.72 -17.47 -16.65
N PHE A 184 36.55 -17.52 -15.32
CA PHE A 184 37.62 -17.92 -14.42
C PHE A 184 38.16 -19.32 -14.74
N ASN A 185 37.27 -20.28 -14.98
CA ASN A 185 37.67 -21.65 -15.32
C ASN A 185 38.38 -21.74 -16.67
N SER A 186 37.95 -20.95 -17.67
CA SER A 186 38.59 -20.92 -18.99
C SER A 186 40.01 -20.33 -18.90
N VAL A 187 40.17 -19.22 -18.17
CA VAL A 187 41.48 -18.60 -17.91
C VAL A 187 42.39 -19.54 -17.13
N LYS A 188 41.87 -20.21 -16.10
CA LYS A 188 42.62 -21.21 -15.33
C LYS A 188 43.16 -22.32 -16.24
N LYS A 189 42.30 -22.90 -17.09
CA LYS A 189 42.70 -23.96 -18.03
C LYS A 189 43.72 -23.49 -19.07
N ALA A 190 43.54 -22.28 -19.61
CA ALA A 190 44.50 -21.68 -20.55
C ALA A 190 45.87 -21.46 -19.88
N THR A 191 45.86 -20.98 -18.63
CA THR A 191 47.07 -20.77 -17.83
C THR A 191 47.79 -22.09 -17.55
N GLU A 192 47.07 -23.12 -17.11
CA GLU A 192 47.62 -24.47 -16.89
C GLU A 192 48.24 -25.04 -18.18
N THR A 193 47.58 -24.83 -19.31
CA THR A 193 48.08 -25.26 -20.63
C THR A 193 49.37 -24.53 -20.99
N ALA A 194 49.41 -23.20 -20.83
CA ALA A 194 50.60 -22.40 -21.11
C ALA A 194 51.77 -22.78 -20.20
N VAL A 195 51.53 -23.00 -18.91
CA VAL A 195 52.55 -23.46 -17.96
C VAL A 195 53.11 -24.82 -18.36
N ASN A 196 52.25 -25.76 -18.79
CA ASN A 196 52.70 -27.07 -19.24
C ASN A 196 53.52 -26.98 -20.54
N GLN A 197 53.12 -26.12 -21.49
CA GLN A 197 53.90 -25.88 -22.71
C GLN A 197 55.29 -25.30 -22.40
N LEU A 198 55.37 -24.32 -21.49
CA LEU A 198 56.64 -23.74 -21.04
C LEU A 198 57.54 -24.80 -20.36
N LYS A 199 56.97 -25.68 -19.53
CA LYS A 199 57.73 -26.79 -18.93
C LYS A 199 58.30 -27.75 -19.97
N VAL A 200 57.51 -28.11 -20.98
CA VAL A 200 57.97 -28.98 -22.07
C VAL A 200 59.06 -28.32 -22.91
N GLN A 201 58.92 -27.02 -23.21
CA GLN A 201 59.95 -26.24 -23.92
C GLN A 201 61.24 -26.11 -23.12
N ALA A 202 61.15 -25.88 -21.80
CA ALA A 202 62.33 -25.83 -20.94
C ALA A 202 63.06 -27.18 -20.89
N ALA A 203 62.32 -28.29 -20.77
CA ALA A 203 62.90 -29.63 -20.76
C ALA A 203 63.58 -29.98 -22.11
N SER A 204 62.98 -29.59 -23.23
CA SER A 204 63.59 -29.82 -24.55
C SER A 204 64.84 -28.98 -24.77
N GLN A 205 64.85 -27.70 -24.36
CA GLN A 205 66.04 -26.85 -24.38
C GLN A 205 67.16 -27.42 -23.49
N GLN A 206 66.82 -27.88 -22.27
CA GLN A 206 67.80 -28.49 -21.38
C GLN A 206 68.43 -29.75 -21.99
N THR A 207 67.63 -30.57 -22.68
CA THR A 207 68.10 -31.76 -23.39
C THR A 207 69.02 -31.38 -24.55
N GLN A 208 68.65 -30.37 -25.36
CA GLN A 208 69.50 -29.88 -26.45
C GLN A 208 70.85 -29.36 -25.93
N VAL A 209 70.85 -28.53 -24.88
CA VAL A 209 72.08 -28.00 -24.27
C VAL A 209 72.95 -29.13 -23.74
N THR A 210 72.36 -30.12 -23.05
CA THR A 210 73.09 -31.29 -22.54
C THR A 210 73.74 -32.09 -23.68
N ASN A 211 73.01 -32.32 -24.78
CA ASN A 211 73.55 -33.00 -25.95
C ASN A 211 74.70 -32.21 -26.60
N SER A 212 74.58 -30.89 -26.73
CA SER A 212 75.65 -30.03 -27.26
C SER A 212 76.89 -30.03 -26.37
N ILE A 213 76.72 -30.02 -25.04
CA ILE A 213 77.82 -30.14 -24.07
C ILE A 213 78.51 -31.50 -24.23
N ASN A 214 77.74 -32.59 -24.32
CA ASN A 214 78.30 -33.93 -24.50
C ASN A 214 79.10 -34.05 -25.81
N GLN A 215 78.56 -33.55 -26.92
CA GLN A 215 79.27 -33.52 -28.20
C GLN A 215 80.56 -32.70 -28.13
N SER A 216 80.52 -31.53 -27.49
CA SER A 216 81.70 -30.67 -27.32
C SER A 216 82.76 -31.35 -26.45
N THR A 217 82.34 -32.08 -25.41
CA THR A 217 83.24 -32.83 -24.52
C THR A 217 83.90 -33.98 -25.27
N MET A 218 83.14 -34.76 -26.05
CA MET A 218 83.67 -35.83 -26.89
C MET A 218 84.71 -35.31 -27.91
N LEU A 219 84.40 -34.20 -28.58
CA LEU A 219 85.33 -33.57 -29.52
C LEU A 219 86.61 -33.08 -28.80
N ARG A 220 86.47 -32.48 -27.62
CA ARG A 220 87.60 -32.04 -26.80
C ARG A 220 88.49 -33.22 -26.44
N ASP A 221 87.90 -34.32 -25.96
CA ASP A 221 88.64 -35.48 -25.51
C ASP A 221 89.32 -36.25 -26.68
N ASP A 222 88.67 -36.34 -27.85
CA ASP A 222 89.29 -36.85 -29.09
C ASP A 222 90.49 -36.01 -29.52
N LEU A 223 90.37 -34.68 -29.46
CA LEU A 223 91.49 -33.77 -29.78
C LEU A 223 92.65 -33.93 -28.79
N ILE A 224 92.37 -34.10 -27.50
CA ILE A 224 93.39 -34.37 -26.47
C ILE A 224 94.08 -35.72 -26.75
N ALA A 225 93.32 -36.78 -27.04
CA ALA A 225 93.87 -38.10 -27.32
C ALA A 225 94.75 -38.09 -28.59
N LYS A 226 94.35 -37.38 -29.65
CA LYS A 226 95.16 -37.18 -30.87
C LYS A 226 96.44 -36.40 -30.59
N ARG A 227 96.37 -35.35 -29.76
CA ARG A 227 97.55 -34.60 -29.30
C ARG A 227 98.54 -35.51 -28.55
N ASP A 228 98.04 -36.30 -27.60
CA ASP A 228 98.89 -37.07 -26.68
C ASP A 228 99.49 -38.32 -27.35
N SER A 229 98.75 -38.97 -28.25
CA SER A 229 99.25 -40.10 -29.06
C SER A 229 100.21 -39.67 -30.17
N GLY A 230 100.09 -38.42 -30.64
CA GLY A 230 100.87 -37.88 -31.74
C GLY A 230 100.56 -38.51 -33.11
N PHE A 231 99.49 -39.30 -33.22
CA PHE A 231 99.08 -40.01 -34.43
C PHE A 231 98.01 -39.23 -35.21
N PHE A 232 98.24 -39.03 -36.51
CA PHE A 232 97.29 -38.39 -37.42
C PHE A 232 97.09 -39.25 -38.66
N ASP A 233 95.82 -39.51 -39.00
CA ASP A 233 95.44 -40.36 -40.13
C ASP A 233 95.72 -39.73 -41.51
N GLY A 234 96.04 -38.43 -41.56
CA GLY A 234 96.33 -37.70 -42.80
C GLY A 234 95.11 -37.51 -43.69
N SER A 235 93.90 -37.56 -43.11
CA SER A 235 92.66 -37.27 -43.84
C SER A 235 92.55 -35.79 -44.20
N ASP A 236 91.89 -35.50 -45.32
CA ASP A 236 91.61 -34.14 -45.78
C ASP A 236 90.65 -33.47 -44.79
N GLY A 237 90.97 -32.26 -44.32
CA GLY A 237 90.22 -31.56 -43.28
C GLY A 237 90.58 -31.94 -41.83
N ALA A 238 91.51 -32.87 -41.60
CA ALA A 238 91.93 -33.25 -40.25
C ALA A 238 92.55 -32.07 -39.48
N LEU A 239 92.13 -31.88 -38.23
CA LEU A 239 92.72 -30.91 -37.32
C LEU A 239 93.93 -31.52 -36.59
N VAL A 240 95.06 -30.82 -36.66
CA VAL A 240 96.30 -31.18 -35.99
C VAL A 240 96.53 -30.21 -34.83
N PRO A 241 96.38 -30.65 -33.57
CA PRO A 241 96.72 -29.86 -32.40
C PRO A 241 98.23 -29.67 -32.30
N THR A 242 98.63 -28.47 -31.92
CA THR A 242 100.01 -28.04 -31.66
C THR A 242 100.06 -27.32 -30.32
N GLY A 243 101.25 -27.18 -29.73
CA GLY A 243 101.41 -26.46 -28.46
C GLY A 243 100.89 -25.02 -28.46
N SER A 244 100.66 -24.41 -29.65
CA SER A 244 100.21 -23.03 -29.82
C SER A 244 98.87 -22.87 -30.56
N GLY A 245 98.14 -23.95 -30.86
CA GLY A 245 96.87 -23.88 -31.61
C GLY A 245 96.57 -25.11 -32.47
N PHE A 246 95.67 -24.98 -33.45
CA PHE A 246 95.29 -26.05 -34.37
C PHE A 246 95.58 -25.68 -35.82
N PHE A 247 95.98 -26.65 -36.63
CA PHE A 247 96.11 -26.51 -38.08
C PHE A 247 95.23 -27.51 -38.81
N THR A 248 94.67 -27.10 -39.96
CA THR A 248 93.90 -27.99 -40.82
C THR A 248 94.79 -28.57 -41.92
N LEU A 249 94.80 -29.89 -42.05
CA LEU A 249 95.41 -30.60 -43.16
C LEU A 249 94.49 -30.49 -44.37
N PHE A 250 95.07 -30.24 -45.56
CA PHE A 250 94.30 -30.29 -46.80
C PHE A 250 95.05 -30.99 -47.92
N LYS A 251 94.34 -31.74 -48.77
CA LYS A 251 94.92 -32.41 -49.94
C LYS A 251 94.89 -31.49 -51.15
N SER A 252 96.03 -31.35 -51.82
CA SER A 252 96.13 -30.55 -53.05
C SER A 252 97.25 -31.07 -53.94
N GLY A 253 96.90 -31.48 -55.16
CA GLY A 253 97.86 -31.98 -56.15
C GLY A 253 98.53 -33.30 -55.73
N GLY A 254 97.81 -34.20 -55.06
CA GLY A 254 98.37 -35.47 -54.56
C GLY A 254 99.22 -35.34 -53.30
N HIS A 255 99.50 -34.12 -52.83
CA HIS A 255 100.26 -33.87 -51.61
C HIS A 255 99.35 -33.41 -50.46
N LEU A 256 99.67 -33.88 -49.25
CA LEU A 256 99.09 -33.36 -48.02
C LEU A 256 99.78 -32.02 -47.70
N LYS A 257 99.01 -30.96 -47.54
CA LYS A 257 99.48 -29.60 -47.27
C LYS A 257 98.89 -29.09 -45.95
N ILE A 258 99.60 -28.13 -45.35
CA ILE A 258 99.15 -27.42 -44.16
C ILE A 258 99.09 -25.95 -44.51
N ARG A 259 98.01 -25.28 -44.08
CA ARG A 259 97.94 -23.83 -44.22
C ARG A 259 98.66 -23.22 -43.03
N VAL A 260 99.88 -22.75 -43.29
CA VAL A 260 100.72 -22.09 -42.28
C VAL A 260 100.55 -20.58 -42.45
N VAL A 261 100.31 -19.86 -41.35
CA VAL A 261 100.21 -18.40 -41.38
C VAL A 261 101.60 -17.83 -41.67
N LYS A 262 101.72 -16.85 -42.57
CA LYS A 262 103.00 -16.22 -42.94
C LYS A 262 103.74 -15.76 -41.68
N GLY A 263 104.94 -16.29 -41.45
CA GLY A 263 105.75 -15.98 -40.26
C GLY A 263 105.68 -17.01 -39.12
N SER A 264 104.82 -18.04 -39.22
CA SER A 264 104.80 -19.16 -38.27
C SER A 264 105.65 -20.33 -38.78
N SER A 265 106.35 -21.01 -37.87
CA SER A 265 107.07 -22.24 -38.20
C SER A 265 106.07 -23.39 -38.39
N PRO A 266 106.18 -24.19 -39.46
CA PRO A 266 105.32 -25.36 -39.63
C PRO A 266 105.53 -26.32 -38.44
N PRO A 267 104.47 -27.02 -37.99
CA PRO A 267 104.62 -27.98 -36.92
C PRO A 267 105.64 -29.06 -37.32
N PRO A 268 106.49 -29.52 -36.39
CA PRO A 268 107.51 -30.53 -36.67
C PRO A 268 106.83 -31.90 -36.87
N LEU A 269 106.37 -32.15 -38.09
CA LEU A 269 105.71 -33.39 -38.47
C LEU A 269 106.74 -34.36 -39.05
N VAL A 270 106.59 -35.64 -38.73
CA VAL A 270 107.47 -36.72 -39.17
C VAL A 270 106.63 -37.80 -39.80
N HIS A 271 106.95 -38.17 -41.03
CA HIS A 271 106.32 -39.30 -41.69
C HIS A 271 107.10 -40.58 -41.39
N LYS A 272 106.45 -41.57 -40.77
CA LYS A 272 107.06 -42.86 -40.40
C LYS A 272 106.08 -43.99 -40.69
N ASN A 273 106.55 -45.07 -41.33
CA ASN A 273 105.74 -46.27 -41.61
C ASN A 273 104.38 -45.98 -42.28
N GLY A 274 104.31 -45.02 -43.21
CA GLY A 274 103.07 -44.66 -43.92
C GLY A 274 102.10 -43.78 -43.12
N HIS A 275 102.47 -43.32 -41.92
CA HIS A 275 101.65 -42.46 -41.07
C HIS A 275 102.37 -41.15 -40.73
N LEU A 276 101.60 -40.09 -40.51
CA LEU A 276 102.11 -38.78 -40.14
C LEU A 276 102.04 -38.62 -38.61
N TYR A 277 103.18 -38.33 -38.00
CA TYR A 277 103.30 -38.14 -36.56
C TYR A 277 103.74 -36.73 -36.23
N TYR A 278 103.35 -36.24 -35.05
CA TYR A 278 103.99 -35.07 -34.47
C TYR A 278 105.31 -35.47 -33.81
N ARG A 279 106.40 -34.77 -34.13
CA ARG A 279 107.66 -34.91 -33.40
C ARG A 279 107.48 -34.21 -32.06
N LYS A 280 107.31 -35.00 -31.01
CA LYS A 280 107.38 -34.49 -29.63
C LYS A 280 108.76 -33.83 -29.48
N VAL A 281 108.83 -32.51 -29.54
CA VAL A 281 110.02 -31.76 -29.17
C VAL A 281 110.17 -32.02 -27.68
N LYS A 282 111.28 -32.63 -27.25
CA LYS A 282 111.58 -32.70 -25.82
C LYS A 282 111.59 -31.26 -25.32
N GLU A 283 110.66 -30.91 -24.43
CA GLU A 283 110.86 -29.76 -23.56
C GLU A 283 112.15 -30.05 -22.79
N VAL A 284 113.18 -29.26 -23.10
CA VAL A 284 114.31 -29.10 -22.20
C VAL A 284 113.75 -28.17 -21.12
N ASN A 285 113.68 -28.68 -19.89
CA ASN A 285 113.12 -28.03 -18.69
C ASN A 285 113.16 -26.50 -18.70
#